data_AF-A0A2W6MVL6-F1
#
_entry.id   AF-A0A2W6MVL6-F1
#
_cell.length_a   1.000
_cell.length_b   1.000
_cell.length_c   1.000
_cell.angle_alpha   90.00
_cell.angle_beta   90.00
_cell.angle_gamma   90.00
#
_symmetry.space_group_name_H-M   'P 1'
#
loop_
_entity.id
_entity.type
_entity.pdbx_description
1 polymer ?
#
loop_
_entity_poly.entity_id
_entity_poly.type
_entity_poly.pdbx_seq_one_letter_code
_entity_poly.pdbx_strand_id
1 'polypeptide(L)'
;MDFEKELSAQKKIDSKKRAKILELCEDRQNYKILSIEQYKKELLEDYERKLKHKSLKEQIERLCKYDFCDTIDFKYIAMYNIIKDGYTQKNVEFLDDVLYTESIKHSFGREELKWEEILCANNFALFPKVYPKEYMGNYTAYLSSFYLTRSMIFYNDFTHKNKALDELTHNLNVKSNSKTYRDECALYIAMINKDFEAISLGLDLLCKNAKKSKEYGTDIFKTSMDFKALALWNLMRYAWGDEAYKIELPKEENFPLALHLYQKERNYTPGKPCISFEPPLHLCNLFLEIDLPAMIYEEEKNGRKTYYDLDERASENLVIEKVYELAKAKNIKVYDECKGELTLQIQHELEEEARENNDLQNPFYLVFKNYVLYLIQALEDIDTQEFSDIYAFGLIHNYKSPCFTLKLRFNTLSNAQKVAESKQIPLQKAKWEYKNFLDNMIETIELYEADNTFQKITEPDIKEIQAKKLEFEEEWAECRTTDLKHYFKLVTQALNYIQNSGFMEQKFGRQIPFIIYDKEDLNDKLVNLNTQANGKELIKEFLGSKESGFARAFLNKIFK
;
A
#
# COMPACT_ATOMS: atom_id res chain seq x y z
N MET A 1 -18.33 -40.53 -8.09
CA MET A 1 -19.50 -39.74 -8.54
C MET A 1 -18.99 -38.92 -9.71
N ASP A 2 -19.78 -38.76 -10.77
CA ASP A 2 -19.33 -38.10 -12.00
C ASP A 2 -19.53 -36.59 -11.85
N PHE A 3 -18.48 -35.90 -11.41
CA PHE A 3 -18.40 -34.44 -11.20
C PHE A 3 -19.14 -33.63 -12.27
N GLU A 4 -18.89 -33.99 -13.53
CA GLU A 4 -19.39 -33.28 -14.70
C GLU A 4 -20.91 -33.40 -14.82
N LYS A 5 -21.49 -34.54 -14.41
CA LYS A 5 -22.95 -34.71 -14.33
C LYS A 5 -23.56 -33.87 -13.22
N GLU A 6 -22.91 -33.72 -12.07
CA GLU A 6 -23.47 -32.94 -10.95
C GLU A 6 -23.28 -31.42 -11.15
N LEU A 7 -22.22 -30.98 -11.82
CA LEU A 7 -22.06 -29.60 -12.31
C LEU A 7 -23.24 -29.17 -13.18
N SER A 8 -23.75 -30.08 -14.02
CA SER A 8 -24.93 -29.83 -14.86
C SER A 8 -26.22 -29.65 -14.06
N ALA A 9 -26.25 -30.10 -12.80
CA ALA A 9 -27.40 -29.98 -11.88
C ALA A 9 -27.40 -28.66 -11.09
N GLN A 10 -26.31 -27.87 -11.10
CA GLN A 10 -26.30 -26.53 -10.52
C GLN A 10 -27.34 -25.66 -11.21
N LYS A 11 -28.26 -25.08 -10.43
CA LYS A 11 -29.24 -24.13 -10.95
C LYS A 11 -28.50 -22.93 -11.55
N LYS A 12 -28.80 -22.64 -12.83
CA LYS A 12 -28.28 -21.46 -13.50
C LYS A 12 -28.89 -20.22 -12.86
N ILE A 13 -28.08 -19.17 -12.76
CA ILE A 13 -28.52 -17.85 -12.33
C ILE A 13 -29.63 -17.36 -13.28
N ASP A 14 -30.70 -16.80 -12.70
CA ASP A 14 -31.83 -16.22 -13.44
C ASP A 14 -31.35 -15.36 -14.63
N SER A 15 -31.98 -15.55 -15.79
CA SER A 15 -31.53 -14.96 -17.05
C SER A 15 -31.61 -13.44 -17.07
N LYS A 16 -32.61 -12.84 -16.41
CA LYS A 16 -32.73 -11.38 -16.29
C LYS A 16 -31.66 -10.83 -15.37
N LYS A 17 -31.40 -11.53 -14.26
CA LYS A 17 -30.33 -11.17 -13.32
C LYS A 17 -28.96 -11.26 -13.99
N ARG A 18 -28.69 -12.34 -14.72
CA ARG A 18 -27.47 -12.52 -15.52
C ARG A 18 -27.27 -11.38 -16.52
N ALA A 19 -28.30 -11.02 -17.28
CA ALA A 19 -28.22 -9.92 -18.24
C ALA A 19 -27.86 -8.58 -17.56
N LYS A 20 -28.49 -8.28 -16.42
CA LYS A 20 -28.20 -7.06 -15.64
C LYS A 20 -26.76 -7.04 -15.10
N ILE A 21 -26.23 -8.16 -14.65
CA ILE A 21 -24.83 -8.22 -14.18
C ILE A 21 -23.88 -7.96 -15.33
N LEU A 22 -24.11 -8.58 -16.50
CA LEU A 22 -23.26 -8.39 -17.67
C LEU A 22 -23.27 -6.93 -18.13
N GLU A 23 -24.44 -6.28 -18.16
CA GLU A 23 -24.57 -4.85 -18.45
C GLU A 23 -23.80 -3.97 -17.44
N LEU A 24 -23.93 -4.23 -16.14
CA LEU A 24 -23.23 -3.48 -15.10
C LEU A 24 -21.70 -3.61 -15.17
N CYS A 25 -21.18 -4.72 -15.71
CA CYS A 25 -19.75 -4.94 -15.87
C CYS A 25 -19.20 -4.31 -17.16
N GLU A 26 -20.07 -3.93 -18.10
CA GLU A 26 -19.69 -3.15 -19.29
C GLU A 26 -19.57 -1.65 -18.98
N ASP A 27 -20.32 -1.16 -17.98
CA ASP A 27 -20.21 0.20 -17.47
C ASP A 27 -19.01 0.37 -16.52
N ARG A 28 -17.92 0.94 -17.06
CA ARG A 28 -16.65 1.16 -16.36
C ARG A 28 -16.75 2.08 -15.13
N GLN A 29 -17.86 2.80 -14.92
CA GLN A 29 -18.00 3.72 -13.79
C GLN A 29 -18.37 3.04 -12.47
N ASN A 30 -18.99 1.85 -12.49
CA ASN A 30 -19.60 1.26 -11.30
C ASN A 30 -18.96 -0.05 -10.81
N TYR A 31 -18.47 -0.91 -11.72
CA TYR A 31 -17.87 -2.21 -11.39
C TYR A 31 -16.70 -2.50 -12.33
N LYS A 32 -15.57 -1.80 -12.19
CA LYS A 32 -14.37 -2.08 -13.01
C LYS A 32 -13.82 -3.48 -12.67
N ILE A 33 -14.36 -4.53 -13.27
CA ILE A 33 -13.83 -5.90 -13.17
C ILE A 33 -12.64 -5.98 -14.12
N LEU A 34 -11.45 -5.71 -13.58
CA LEU A 34 -10.21 -5.90 -14.31
C LEU A 34 -9.91 -7.38 -14.47
N SER A 35 -9.32 -7.77 -15.60
CA SER A 35 -8.71 -9.10 -15.70
C SER A 35 -7.45 -9.16 -14.82
N ILE A 36 -7.01 -10.37 -14.44
CA ILE A 36 -5.74 -10.57 -13.72
C ILE A 36 -4.57 -9.91 -14.47
N GLU A 37 -4.55 -10.00 -15.81
CA GLU A 37 -3.48 -9.41 -16.61
C GLU A 37 -3.53 -7.88 -16.63
N GLN A 38 -4.73 -7.29 -16.66
CA GLN A 38 -4.87 -5.84 -16.52
C GLN A 38 -4.45 -5.37 -15.12
N TYR A 39 -4.80 -6.12 -14.08
CA TYR A 39 -4.36 -5.85 -12.72
C TYR A 39 -2.84 -5.87 -12.60
N LYS A 40 -2.18 -6.93 -13.10
CA LYS A 40 -0.71 -7.01 -13.13
C LYS A 40 -0.09 -5.81 -13.84
N LYS A 41 -0.69 -5.38 -14.95
CA LYS A 41 -0.22 -4.23 -15.71
C LYS A 41 -0.35 -2.93 -14.92
N GLU A 42 -1.52 -2.67 -14.32
CA GLU A 42 -1.74 -1.48 -13.50
C GLU A 42 -0.82 -1.48 -12.27
N LEU A 43 -0.61 -2.63 -11.62
CA LEU A 43 0.33 -2.76 -10.51
C LEU A 43 1.78 -2.54 -10.94
N LEU A 44 2.16 -2.99 -12.15
CA LEU A 44 3.50 -2.75 -12.70
C LEU A 44 3.71 -1.27 -13.00
N GLU A 45 2.74 -0.61 -13.63
CA GLU A 45 2.78 0.84 -13.89
C GLU A 45 2.90 1.63 -12.57
N ASP A 46 2.21 1.22 -11.52
CA ASP A 46 2.32 1.81 -10.19
C ASP A 46 3.66 1.51 -9.51
N TYR A 47 4.17 0.29 -9.63
CA TYR A 47 5.47 -0.08 -9.09
C TYR A 47 6.60 0.72 -9.76
N GLU A 48 6.62 0.79 -11.09
CA GLU A 48 7.62 1.54 -11.84
C GLU A 48 7.61 3.03 -11.48
N ARG A 49 6.42 3.60 -11.32
CA ARG A 49 6.27 5.04 -11.01
C ARG A 49 6.57 5.37 -9.55
N LYS A 50 6.12 4.52 -8.61
CA LYS A 50 6.06 4.86 -7.19
C LYS A 50 7.00 4.06 -6.31
N LEU A 51 7.40 2.85 -6.71
CA LEU A 51 8.06 1.89 -5.81
C LEU A 51 9.50 1.59 -6.20
N LYS A 52 9.84 1.53 -7.50
CA LYS A 52 11.11 0.97 -7.98
C LYS A 52 12.38 1.55 -7.33
N HIS A 53 12.32 2.82 -6.94
CA HIS A 53 13.40 3.63 -6.38
C HIS A 53 13.40 3.67 -4.84
N LYS A 54 12.51 2.91 -4.18
CA LYS A 54 12.41 2.87 -2.72
C LYS A 54 13.24 1.72 -2.15
N SER A 55 13.57 1.82 -0.88
CA SER A 55 14.18 0.71 -0.15
C SER A 55 13.30 -0.54 -0.20
N LEU A 56 13.91 -1.73 -0.14
CA LEU A 56 13.19 -3.02 -0.11
C LEU A 56 12.06 -3.02 0.93
N LYS A 57 12.32 -2.47 2.13
CA LYS A 57 11.34 -2.40 3.21
C LYS A 57 10.16 -1.50 2.83
N GLU A 58 10.42 -0.31 2.29
CA GLU A 58 9.36 0.60 1.86
C GLU A 58 8.54 0.05 0.69
N GLN A 59 9.16 -0.67 -0.24
CA GLN A 59 8.42 -1.35 -1.31
C GLN A 59 7.45 -2.38 -0.74
N ILE A 60 7.92 -3.21 0.19
CA ILE A 60 7.08 -4.19 0.89
C ILE A 60 5.97 -3.48 1.67
N GLU A 61 6.29 -2.44 2.43
CA GLU A 61 5.30 -1.66 3.18
C GLU A 61 4.22 -1.10 2.28
N ARG A 62 4.58 -0.52 1.13
CA ARG A 62 3.62 0.11 0.22
C ARG A 62 2.76 -0.92 -0.53
N LEU A 63 3.37 -2.03 -0.96
CA LEU A 63 2.64 -3.17 -1.54
C LEU A 63 1.63 -3.74 -0.54
N CYS A 64 2.05 -3.98 0.70
CA CYS A 64 1.17 -4.45 1.77
C CYS A 64 0.03 -3.47 2.06
N LYS A 65 0.34 -2.16 2.07
CA LYS A 65 -0.58 -1.13 2.56
C LYS A 65 -1.54 -0.56 1.51
N TYR A 66 -1.24 -0.65 0.23
CA TYR A 66 -2.03 0.09 -0.76
C TYR A 66 -2.14 -0.67 -2.07
N ASP A 67 -1.01 -1.07 -2.65
CA ASP A 67 -1.01 -1.38 -4.07
C ASP A 67 -1.44 -2.84 -4.34
N PHE A 68 -0.96 -3.81 -3.54
CA PHE A 68 -1.30 -5.23 -3.72
C PHE A 68 -2.59 -5.64 -2.99
N CYS A 69 -2.84 -5.07 -1.81
CA CYS A 69 -3.90 -5.55 -0.91
C CYS A 69 -5.23 -4.79 -1.00
N ASP A 70 -5.25 -3.57 -1.56
CA ASP A 70 -6.41 -2.65 -1.46
C ASP A 70 -7.17 -2.45 -2.80
N THR A 71 -6.65 -2.99 -3.90
CA THR A 71 -7.01 -2.52 -5.24
C THR A 71 -8.11 -3.33 -5.93
N ILE A 72 -8.21 -4.66 -5.71
CA ILE A 72 -9.22 -5.53 -6.36
C ILE A 72 -9.52 -6.77 -5.51
N ASP A 73 -10.82 -7.06 -5.34
CA ASP A 73 -11.32 -8.36 -4.89
C ASP A 73 -11.52 -9.29 -6.12
N PHE A 74 -10.58 -10.23 -6.32
CA PHE A 74 -10.59 -11.14 -7.47
C PHE A 74 -11.80 -12.07 -7.48
N LYS A 75 -12.52 -12.21 -6.35
CA LYS A 75 -13.77 -12.96 -6.26
C LYS A 75 -14.78 -12.49 -7.28
N TYR A 76 -14.89 -11.18 -7.52
CA TYR A 76 -15.81 -10.65 -8.54
C TYR A 76 -15.43 -11.06 -9.96
N ILE A 77 -14.14 -11.24 -10.26
CA ILE A 77 -13.67 -11.76 -11.56
C ILE A 77 -14.13 -13.21 -11.73
N ALA A 78 -13.91 -14.05 -10.71
CA ALA A 78 -14.32 -15.45 -10.75
C ALA A 78 -15.84 -15.59 -10.87
N MET A 79 -16.59 -14.81 -10.09
CA MET A 79 -18.05 -14.77 -10.17
C MET A 79 -18.54 -14.29 -11.53
N TYR A 80 -17.93 -13.25 -12.11
CA TYR A 80 -18.25 -12.77 -13.46
C TYR A 80 -18.06 -13.88 -14.50
N ASN A 81 -16.94 -14.60 -14.46
CA ASN A 81 -16.68 -15.71 -15.38
C ASN A 81 -17.74 -16.82 -15.25
N ILE A 82 -18.15 -17.16 -14.01
CA ILE A 82 -19.23 -18.13 -13.77
C ILE A 82 -20.58 -17.61 -14.30
N ILE A 83 -20.89 -16.33 -14.10
CA ILE A 83 -22.15 -15.73 -14.56
C ILE A 83 -22.19 -15.68 -16.10
N LYS A 84 -21.06 -15.37 -16.73
CA LYS A 84 -20.92 -15.26 -18.18
C LYS A 84 -20.91 -16.62 -18.86
N ASP A 85 -20.02 -17.51 -18.44
CA ASP A 85 -19.69 -18.74 -19.16
C ASP A 85 -20.24 -20.01 -18.46
N GLY A 86 -20.81 -19.86 -17.27
CA GLY A 86 -21.37 -20.95 -16.47
C GLY A 86 -20.37 -21.58 -15.51
N TYR A 87 -20.86 -22.54 -14.73
CA TYR A 87 -20.07 -23.39 -13.84
C TYR A 87 -19.33 -24.45 -14.65
N THR A 88 -18.28 -24.05 -15.37
CA THR A 88 -17.32 -24.97 -15.99
C THR A 88 -16.29 -25.40 -14.94
N GLN A 89 -15.66 -26.57 -15.13
CA GLN A 89 -14.57 -27.01 -14.24
C GLN A 89 -13.49 -25.92 -14.08
N LYS A 90 -13.07 -25.30 -15.20
CA LYS A 90 -12.09 -24.20 -15.19
C LYS A 90 -12.53 -23.01 -14.34
N ASN A 91 -13.80 -22.60 -14.44
CA ASN A 91 -14.30 -21.44 -13.69
C ASN A 91 -14.45 -21.74 -12.20
N VAL A 92 -14.80 -22.98 -11.85
CA VAL A 92 -14.92 -23.42 -10.44
C VAL A 92 -13.54 -23.59 -9.81
N GLU A 93 -12.58 -24.19 -10.51
CA GLU A 93 -11.17 -24.25 -10.08
C GLU A 93 -10.60 -22.85 -9.88
N PHE A 94 -10.84 -21.93 -10.82
CA PHE A 94 -10.40 -20.55 -10.69
C PHE A 94 -11.05 -19.83 -9.49
N LEU A 95 -12.33 -20.08 -9.21
CA LEU A 95 -12.99 -19.54 -8.03
C LEU A 95 -12.36 -20.06 -6.73
N ASP A 96 -12.01 -21.35 -6.66
CA ASP A 96 -11.35 -21.95 -5.50
C ASP A 96 -9.96 -21.33 -5.25
N ASP A 97 -9.16 -21.17 -6.30
CA ASP A 97 -7.84 -20.52 -6.24
C ASP A 97 -7.95 -19.03 -5.86
N VAL A 98 -8.97 -18.34 -6.36
CA VAL A 98 -9.26 -16.94 -5.99
C VAL A 98 -9.64 -16.83 -4.51
N LEU A 99 -10.52 -17.69 -4.00
CA LEU A 99 -10.89 -17.69 -2.58
C LEU A 99 -9.67 -17.97 -1.69
N TYR A 100 -8.79 -18.88 -2.10
CA TYR A 100 -7.52 -19.13 -1.40
C TYR A 100 -6.64 -17.87 -1.38
N THR A 101 -6.48 -17.20 -2.53
CA THR A 101 -5.68 -15.98 -2.65
C THR A 101 -6.24 -14.84 -1.79
N GLU A 102 -7.55 -14.62 -1.84
CA GLU A 102 -8.23 -13.58 -1.03
C GLU A 102 -8.19 -13.93 0.46
N SER A 103 -8.24 -15.21 0.84
CA SER A 103 -8.06 -15.61 2.24
C SER A 103 -6.71 -15.18 2.81
N ILE A 104 -5.65 -15.17 1.99
CA ILE A 104 -4.32 -14.69 2.40
C ILE A 104 -4.29 -13.16 2.41
N LYS A 105 -4.67 -12.51 1.29
CA LYS A 105 -4.62 -11.04 1.14
C LYS A 105 -5.39 -10.31 2.23
N HIS A 106 -6.60 -10.77 2.56
CA HIS A 106 -7.43 -10.14 3.59
C HIS A 106 -6.99 -10.45 5.01
N SER A 107 -6.06 -11.40 5.20
CA SER A 107 -5.55 -11.75 6.53
C SER A 107 -4.37 -10.89 6.97
N PHE A 108 -4.00 -9.83 6.24
CA PHE A 108 -2.88 -8.93 6.61
C PHE A 108 -3.22 -7.84 7.64
N GLY A 109 -4.34 -7.99 8.36
CA GLY A 109 -4.69 -7.11 9.50
C GLY A 109 -5.48 -5.86 9.14
N ARG A 110 -6.44 -5.93 8.20
CA ARG A 110 -7.29 -4.80 7.79
C ARG A 110 -8.79 -5.10 7.92
N GLU A 111 -9.56 -4.06 8.26
CA GLU A 111 -11.02 -3.92 8.33
C GLU A 111 -11.89 -5.19 8.15
N GLU A 112 -12.73 -5.44 9.16
CA GLU A 112 -13.81 -6.43 9.20
C GLU A 112 -13.41 -7.84 8.71
N LEU A 113 -12.55 -8.49 9.51
CA LEU A 113 -12.38 -9.95 9.67
C LEU A 113 -13.19 -10.82 8.67
N LYS A 114 -12.61 -11.04 7.48
CA LYS A 114 -13.20 -11.75 6.33
C LYS A 114 -13.14 -13.28 6.46
N TRP A 115 -13.78 -13.81 7.50
CA TRP A 115 -13.86 -15.24 7.80
C TRP A 115 -14.48 -16.06 6.66
N GLU A 116 -15.37 -15.48 5.85
CA GLU A 116 -16.06 -16.18 4.78
C GLU A 116 -15.07 -16.73 3.75
N GLU A 117 -14.07 -15.94 3.36
CA GLU A 117 -13.02 -16.31 2.43
C GLU A 117 -12.14 -17.43 3.00
N ILE A 118 -11.71 -17.33 4.26
CA ILE A 118 -10.90 -18.36 4.94
C ILE A 118 -11.64 -19.71 4.95
N LEU A 119 -12.91 -19.69 5.37
CA LEU A 119 -13.71 -20.90 5.52
C LEU A 119 -14.17 -21.46 4.17
N CYS A 120 -14.50 -20.60 3.20
CA CYS A 120 -14.83 -21.05 1.83
C CYS A 120 -13.62 -21.66 1.12
N ALA A 121 -12.42 -21.11 1.31
CA ALA A 121 -11.19 -21.64 0.74
C ALA A 121 -10.68 -22.92 1.43
N ASN A 122 -11.35 -23.40 2.49
CA ASN A 122 -10.87 -24.46 3.37
C ASN A 122 -9.48 -24.17 3.98
N ASN A 123 -9.08 -22.90 4.08
CA ASN A 123 -7.76 -22.51 4.58
C ASN A 123 -7.72 -22.40 6.12
N PHE A 124 -8.09 -23.50 6.79
CA PHE A 124 -8.24 -23.55 8.24
C PHE A 124 -6.94 -23.30 9.01
N ALA A 125 -5.78 -23.41 8.37
CA ALA A 125 -4.49 -23.05 8.95
C ALA A 125 -4.37 -21.55 9.27
N LEU A 126 -5.08 -20.69 8.52
CA LEU A 126 -5.12 -19.25 8.78
C LEU A 126 -6.09 -18.88 9.91
N PHE A 127 -7.13 -19.68 10.14
CA PHE A 127 -8.13 -19.39 11.15
C PHE A 127 -7.54 -19.10 12.54
N PRO A 128 -6.58 -19.88 13.10
CA PRO A 128 -5.99 -19.57 14.39
C PRO A 128 -5.00 -18.39 14.38
N LYS A 129 -4.51 -17.98 13.21
CA LYS A 129 -3.67 -16.78 13.06
C LYS A 129 -4.53 -15.52 13.11
N VAL A 130 -5.69 -15.55 12.46
CA VAL A 130 -6.63 -14.42 12.39
C VAL A 130 -7.57 -14.39 13.58
N TYR A 131 -7.93 -15.54 14.16
CA TYR A 131 -8.83 -15.64 15.32
C TYR A 131 -8.18 -16.44 16.46
N PRO A 132 -7.16 -15.89 17.14
CA PRO A 132 -6.43 -16.62 18.17
C PRO A 132 -7.33 -17.03 19.33
N LYS A 133 -7.13 -18.25 19.84
CA LYS A 133 -7.93 -18.81 20.95
C LYS A 133 -7.91 -17.93 22.20
N GLU A 134 -6.77 -17.28 22.48
CA GLU A 134 -6.57 -16.48 23.69
C GLU A 134 -7.52 -15.27 23.80
N TYR A 135 -7.96 -14.73 22.66
CA TYR A 135 -8.84 -13.55 22.64
C TYR A 135 -10.33 -13.91 22.61
N MET A 136 -10.67 -15.18 22.38
CA MET A 136 -12.04 -15.69 22.23
C MET A 136 -13.03 -15.26 23.34
N GLY A 137 -12.58 -15.13 24.59
CA GLY A 137 -13.47 -14.84 25.74
C GLY A 137 -13.75 -13.36 26.02
N ASN A 138 -12.93 -12.47 25.47
CA ASN A 138 -12.78 -11.11 25.95
C ASN A 138 -12.93 -10.08 24.81
N TYR A 139 -13.83 -10.25 23.85
CA TYR A 139 -14.07 -9.22 22.81
C TYR A 139 -15.16 -8.20 23.16
N THR A 140 -15.17 -7.09 22.41
CA THR A 140 -16.06 -5.91 22.51
C THR A 140 -17.55 -6.29 22.61
N ALA A 141 -18.41 -5.34 22.99
CA ALA A 141 -19.86 -5.47 22.83
C ALA A 141 -20.33 -5.58 21.35
N TYR A 142 -19.42 -5.43 20.38
CA TYR A 142 -19.71 -5.33 18.94
C TYR A 142 -19.20 -6.54 18.13
N LEU A 143 -18.30 -7.37 18.66
CA LEU A 143 -17.95 -8.64 18.04
C LEU A 143 -18.95 -9.71 18.45
N SER A 144 -20.02 -9.71 17.66
CA SER A 144 -21.21 -10.55 17.71
C SER A 144 -20.97 -11.96 18.28
N SER A 145 -21.92 -12.43 19.09
CA SER A 145 -22.10 -13.85 19.43
C SER A 145 -21.93 -14.84 18.24
N PHE A 146 -22.04 -14.38 16.99
CA PHE A 146 -21.63 -15.12 15.79
C PHE A 146 -20.13 -15.46 15.76
N TYR A 147 -19.25 -14.50 16.02
CA TYR A 147 -17.80 -14.72 16.11
C TYR A 147 -17.47 -15.75 17.19
N LEU A 148 -17.99 -15.52 18.40
CA LEU A 148 -17.79 -16.42 19.53
C LEU A 148 -18.21 -17.85 19.18
N THR A 149 -19.35 -18.01 18.52
CA THR A 149 -19.83 -19.32 18.07
C THR A 149 -18.93 -19.98 17.05
N ARG A 150 -18.43 -19.24 16.04
CA ARG A 150 -17.48 -19.78 15.06
C ARG A 150 -16.21 -20.29 15.76
N SER A 151 -15.65 -19.51 16.68
CA SER A 151 -14.47 -19.90 17.46
C SER A 151 -14.74 -21.08 18.38
N MET A 152 -15.89 -21.14 19.07
CA MET A 152 -16.27 -22.30 19.90
C MET A 152 -16.30 -23.59 19.08
N ILE A 153 -16.87 -23.54 17.88
CA ILE A 153 -16.95 -24.69 16.98
C ILE A 153 -15.57 -25.07 16.46
N PHE A 154 -14.79 -24.10 15.97
CA PHE A 154 -13.44 -24.34 15.43
C PHE A 154 -12.50 -24.98 16.46
N TYR A 155 -12.44 -24.40 17.66
CA TYR A 155 -11.55 -24.87 18.73
C TYR A 155 -12.13 -26.01 19.57
N ASN A 156 -13.38 -26.41 19.30
CA ASN A 156 -14.15 -27.33 20.13
C ASN A 156 -14.12 -26.93 21.62
N ASP A 157 -14.27 -25.64 21.90
CA ASP A 157 -14.20 -25.06 23.24
C ASP A 157 -15.50 -24.30 23.54
N PHE A 158 -16.39 -24.88 24.34
CA PHE A 158 -17.72 -24.31 24.62
C PHE A 158 -17.79 -23.58 25.96
N THR A 159 -16.65 -23.11 26.50
CA THR A 159 -16.58 -22.41 27.80
C THR A 159 -17.52 -21.20 27.86
N HIS A 160 -17.75 -20.52 26.73
CA HIS A 160 -18.60 -19.33 26.64
C HIS A 160 -19.99 -19.60 26.04
N LYS A 161 -20.43 -20.86 25.99
CA LYS A 161 -21.71 -21.27 25.39
C LYS A 161 -22.91 -20.46 25.89
N ASN A 162 -23.06 -20.32 27.21
CA ASN A 162 -24.22 -19.62 27.78
C ASN A 162 -24.23 -18.13 27.40
N LYS A 163 -23.07 -17.46 27.41
CA LYS A 163 -22.93 -16.07 26.96
C LYS A 163 -23.39 -15.90 25.51
N ALA A 164 -22.95 -16.79 24.61
CA ALA A 164 -23.35 -16.77 23.22
C ALA A 164 -24.86 -17.01 23.05
N LEU A 165 -25.41 -18.01 23.74
CA LEU A 165 -26.84 -18.34 23.69
C LEU A 165 -27.72 -17.21 24.21
N ASP A 166 -27.36 -16.58 25.32
CA ASP A 166 -28.12 -15.48 25.91
C ASP A 166 -28.22 -14.30 24.93
N GLU A 167 -27.10 -13.93 24.31
CA GLU A 167 -27.03 -12.83 23.34
C GLU A 167 -27.78 -13.15 22.05
N LEU A 168 -27.56 -14.33 21.46
CA LEU A 168 -28.27 -14.77 20.25
C LEU A 168 -29.78 -14.87 20.49
N THR A 169 -30.19 -15.39 21.64
CA THR A 169 -31.61 -15.53 22.00
C THR A 169 -32.25 -14.17 22.26
N HIS A 170 -31.54 -13.24 22.90
CA HIS A 170 -31.99 -11.86 23.03
C HIS A 170 -32.22 -11.24 21.64
N ASN A 171 -31.20 -11.29 20.78
CA ASN A 171 -31.22 -10.72 19.44
C ASN A 171 -32.28 -11.35 18.51
N LEU A 172 -32.54 -12.65 18.66
CA LEU A 172 -33.62 -13.36 17.98
C LEU A 172 -35.01 -12.81 18.36
N ASN A 173 -35.19 -12.37 19.61
CA ASN A 173 -36.48 -11.91 20.15
C ASN A 173 -36.71 -10.39 20.04
N VAL A 174 -35.66 -9.61 19.73
CA VAL A 174 -35.77 -8.17 19.50
C VAL A 174 -36.58 -7.89 18.23
N LYS A 175 -37.76 -7.26 18.39
CA LYS A 175 -38.71 -7.02 17.30
C LYS A 175 -38.19 -6.07 16.21
N SER A 176 -37.29 -5.14 16.56
CA SER A 176 -36.70 -4.17 15.63
C SER A 176 -35.65 -4.80 14.71
N ASN A 177 -35.14 -6.00 15.03
CA ASN A 177 -34.15 -6.67 14.20
C ASN A 177 -34.79 -7.20 12.90
N SER A 178 -34.03 -7.12 11.80
CA SER A 178 -34.48 -7.62 10.51
C SER A 178 -34.79 -9.12 10.58
N LYS A 179 -35.66 -9.60 9.69
CA LYS A 179 -35.91 -11.06 9.61
C LYS A 179 -34.62 -11.82 9.28
N THR A 180 -33.82 -11.29 8.35
CA THR A 180 -32.52 -11.86 7.96
C THR A 180 -31.61 -12.07 9.18
N TYR A 181 -31.46 -11.04 10.00
CA TYR A 181 -30.61 -11.10 11.19
C TYR A 181 -31.13 -12.12 12.22
N ARG A 182 -32.45 -12.17 12.42
CA ARG A 182 -33.07 -13.15 13.33
C ARG A 182 -32.93 -14.59 12.83
N ASP A 183 -33.11 -14.83 11.53
CA ASP A 183 -32.89 -16.15 10.93
C ASP A 183 -31.41 -16.59 11.10
N GLU A 184 -30.47 -15.64 11.01
CA GLU A 184 -29.06 -15.90 11.31
C GLU A 184 -28.83 -16.22 12.80
N CYS A 185 -29.41 -15.47 13.74
CA CYS A 185 -29.34 -15.81 15.17
C CYS A 185 -29.85 -17.24 15.45
N ALA A 186 -30.96 -17.64 14.83
CA ALA A 186 -31.52 -18.98 14.97
C ALA A 186 -30.57 -20.07 14.44
N LEU A 187 -29.93 -19.86 13.29
CA LEU A 187 -28.92 -20.78 12.75
C LEU A 187 -27.76 -20.96 13.73
N TYR A 188 -27.21 -19.88 14.28
CA TYR A 188 -26.08 -19.99 15.19
C TYR A 188 -26.44 -20.67 16.52
N ILE A 189 -27.66 -20.46 17.03
CA ILE A 189 -28.18 -21.23 18.17
C ILE A 189 -28.24 -22.73 17.82
N ALA A 190 -28.73 -23.07 16.63
CA ALA A 190 -28.78 -24.46 16.17
C ALA A 190 -27.37 -25.07 16.06
N MET A 191 -26.39 -24.31 15.57
CA MET A 191 -24.99 -24.72 15.51
C MET A 191 -24.40 -25.01 16.90
N ILE A 192 -24.68 -24.17 17.90
CA ILE A 192 -24.25 -24.40 19.31
C ILE A 192 -24.85 -25.68 19.88
N ASN A 193 -26.09 -25.98 19.51
CA ASN A 193 -26.83 -27.15 20.01
C ASN A 193 -26.63 -28.41 19.17
N LYS A 194 -25.86 -28.34 18.06
CA LYS A 194 -25.72 -29.41 17.07
C LYS A 194 -27.08 -29.96 16.57
N ASP A 195 -28.06 -29.07 16.38
CA ASP A 195 -29.36 -29.43 15.82
C ASP A 195 -29.27 -29.46 14.29
N PHE A 196 -28.96 -30.63 13.72
CA PHE A 196 -28.69 -30.77 12.28
C PHE A 196 -29.89 -30.40 11.39
N GLU A 197 -31.12 -30.63 11.83
CA GLU A 197 -32.32 -30.29 11.08
C GLU A 197 -32.50 -28.76 11.05
N ALA A 198 -32.39 -28.11 12.21
CA ALA A 198 -32.48 -26.65 12.30
C ALA A 198 -31.30 -25.95 11.59
N ILE A 199 -30.10 -26.54 11.60
CA ILE A 199 -28.95 -26.04 10.83
C ILE A 199 -29.24 -26.11 9.33
N SER A 200 -29.76 -27.24 8.83
CA SER A 200 -30.12 -27.41 7.41
C SER A 200 -31.11 -26.35 6.95
N LEU A 201 -32.15 -26.11 7.75
CA LEU A 201 -33.12 -25.05 7.50
C LEU A 201 -32.48 -23.65 7.54
N GLY A 202 -31.62 -23.39 8.52
CA GLY A 202 -30.96 -22.11 8.72
C GLY A 202 -30.04 -21.73 7.55
N LEU A 203 -29.25 -22.69 7.04
CA LEU A 203 -28.40 -22.46 5.86
C LEU A 203 -29.23 -22.14 4.60
N ASP A 204 -30.35 -22.84 4.39
CA ASP A 204 -31.26 -22.56 3.27
C ASP A 204 -31.93 -21.18 3.39
N LEU A 205 -32.29 -20.78 4.61
CA LEU A 205 -32.83 -19.45 4.90
C LEU A 205 -31.81 -18.33 4.67
N LEU A 206 -30.52 -18.54 5.00
CA LEU A 206 -29.46 -17.59 4.66
C LEU A 206 -29.43 -17.31 3.16
N CYS A 207 -29.40 -18.35 2.33
CA CYS A 207 -29.40 -18.20 0.88
C CYS A 207 -30.67 -17.50 0.36
N LYS A 208 -31.84 -17.86 0.90
CA LYS A 208 -33.14 -17.21 0.57
C LYS A 208 -33.15 -15.73 0.90
N ASN A 209 -32.58 -15.36 2.05
CA ASN A 209 -32.55 -13.98 2.52
C ASN A 209 -31.54 -13.16 1.71
N ALA A 210 -30.36 -13.70 1.42
CA ALA A 210 -29.35 -13.07 0.57
C ALA A 210 -29.91 -12.67 -0.80
N LYS A 211 -30.71 -13.54 -1.44
CA LYS A 211 -31.38 -13.23 -2.73
C LYS A 211 -32.31 -12.01 -2.70
N LYS A 212 -32.90 -11.73 -1.54
CA LYS A 212 -33.91 -10.67 -1.35
C LYS A 212 -33.34 -9.43 -0.67
N SER A 213 -32.09 -9.48 -0.23
CA SER A 213 -31.48 -8.40 0.51
C SER A 213 -31.42 -7.12 -0.32
N LYS A 214 -31.79 -6.03 0.33
CA LYS A 214 -31.58 -4.65 -0.13
C LYS A 214 -30.72 -3.88 0.87
N GLU A 215 -30.02 -4.61 1.73
CA GLU A 215 -29.18 -4.02 2.77
C GLU A 215 -28.00 -3.30 2.11
N TYR A 216 -27.58 -2.20 2.75
CA TYR A 216 -26.44 -1.41 2.30
C TYR A 216 -25.19 -2.31 2.18
N GLY A 217 -24.43 -2.18 1.08
CA GLY A 217 -23.27 -3.03 0.79
C GLY A 217 -23.58 -4.42 0.23
N THR A 218 -24.86 -4.77 0.02
CA THR A 218 -25.26 -5.97 -0.73
C THR A 218 -25.35 -5.66 -2.23
N ASP A 219 -24.36 -6.11 -2.99
CA ASP A 219 -24.33 -5.97 -4.45
C ASP A 219 -24.99 -7.15 -5.18
N ILE A 220 -25.11 -7.01 -6.51
CA ILE A 220 -25.75 -8.01 -7.36
C ILE A 220 -24.98 -9.34 -7.41
N PHE A 221 -23.67 -9.34 -7.12
CA PHE A 221 -22.84 -10.53 -7.03
C PHE A 221 -23.14 -11.31 -5.74
N LYS A 222 -23.15 -10.65 -4.57
CA LYS A 222 -23.48 -11.27 -3.27
C LYS A 222 -24.87 -11.90 -3.24
N THR A 223 -25.84 -11.28 -3.90
CA THR A 223 -27.18 -11.90 -4.02
C THR A 223 -27.22 -13.09 -4.99
N SER A 224 -26.19 -13.27 -5.84
CA SER A 224 -26.11 -14.31 -6.88
C SER A 224 -25.27 -15.52 -6.46
N MET A 225 -24.34 -15.33 -5.53
CA MET A 225 -23.57 -16.40 -4.91
C MET A 225 -23.37 -16.09 -3.42
N ASP A 226 -23.94 -16.93 -2.55
CA ASP A 226 -23.88 -16.77 -1.10
C ASP A 226 -22.76 -17.63 -0.51
N PHE A 227 -21.61 -17.01 -0.28
CA PHE A 227 -20.44 -17.65 0.33
C PHE A 227 -20.62 -17.91 1.82
N LYS A 228 -21.51 -17.18 2.49
CA LYS A 228 -21.70 -17.30 3.94
C LYS A 228 -22.20 -18.68 4.35
N ALA A 229 -23.19 -19.21 3.63
CA ALA A 229 -23.72 -20.55 3.89
C ALA A 229 -22.65 -21.64 3.64
N LEU A 230 -21.84 -21.51 2.59
CA LEU A 230 -20.74 -22.45 2.31
C LEU A 230 -19.65 -22.37 3.38
N ALA A 231 -19.26 -21.17 3.80
CA ALA A 231 -18.27 -20.94 4.85
C ALA A 231 -18.68 -21.63 6.16
N LEU A 232 -19.91 -21.45 6.60
CA LEU A 232 -20.41 -22.10 7.82
C LEU A 232 -20.50 -23.62 7.67
N TRP A 233 -20.92 -24.12 6.51
CA TRP A 233 -20.91 -25.55 6.22
C TRP A 233 -19.49 -26.13 6.29
N ASN A 234 -18.51 -25.47 5.68
CA ASN A 234 -17.10 -25.88 5.71
C ASN A 234 -16.55 -25.88 7.14
N LEU A 235 -16.90 -24.88 7.96
CA LEU A 235 -16.52 -24.85 9.37
C LEU A 235 -17.06 -26.05 10.14
N MET A 236 -18.35 -26.35 10.00
CA MET A 236 -18.99 -27.49 10.65
C MET A 236 -18.39 -28.81 10.17
N ARG A 237 -18.13 -28.95 8.87
CA ARG A 237 -17.42 -30.11 8.31
C ARG A 237 -16.03 -30.29 8.93
N TYR A 238 -15.25 -29.22 8.99
CA TYR A 238 -13.91 -29.26 9.56
C TYR A 238 -13.93 -29.64 11.04
N ALA A 239 -14.83 -29.04 11.82
CA ALA A 239 -14.90 -29.24 13.27
C ALA A 239 -15.57 -30.56 13.69
N TRP A 240 -16.58 -31.03 12.96
CA TRP A 240 -17.41 -32.18 13.34
C TRP A 240 -17.17 -33.43 12.48
N GLY A 241 -16.34 -33.34 11.44
CA GLY A 241 -16.03 -34.45 10.55
C GLY A 241 -17.29 -35.03 9.91
N ASP A 242 -17.42 -36.36 9.97
CA ASP A 242 -18.52 -37.09 9.33
C ASP A 242 -19.90 -36.71 9.86
N GLU A 243 -20.02 -36.22 11.09
CA GLU A 243 -21.31 -35.80 11.65
C GLU A 243 -21.94 -34.65 10.86
N ALA A 244 -21.13 -33.79 10.24
CA ALA A 244 -21.61 -32.64 9.47
C ALA A 244 -22.42 -33.06 8.23
N TYR A 245 -22.23 -34.28 7.71
CA TYR A 245 -23.02 -34.78 6.56
C TYR A 245 -24.48 -35.11 6.89
N LYS A 246 -24.88 -35.02 8.17
CA LYS A 246 -26.30 -35.03 8.58
C LYS A 246 -27.03 -33.73 8.20
N ILE A 247 -26.30 -32.68 7.85
CA ILE A 247 -26.84 -31.39 7.43
C ILE A 247 -27.16 -31.47 5.93
N GLU A 248 -28.40 -31.17 5.55
CA GLU A 248 -28.76 -30.98 4.15
C GLU A 248 -28.21 -29.65 3.64
N LEU A 249 -27.59 -29.68 2.45
CA LEU A 249 -27.12 -28.47 1.77
C LEU A 249 -28.32 -27.62 1.29
N PRO A 250 -28.18 -26.28 1.24
CA PRO A 250 -29.19 -25.39 0.68
C PRO A 250 -29.62 -25.78 -0.73
N LYS A 251 -30.92 -25.61 -1.03
CA LYS A 251 -31.51 -25.95 -2.35
C LYS A 251 -31.68 -24.71 -3.25
N GLU A 252 -31.26 -23.55 -2.75
CA GLU A 252 -31.32 -22.26 -3.43
C GLU A 252 -30.28 -22.13 -4.56
N GLU A 253 -30.63 -21.34 -5.58
CA GLU A 253 -29.79 -21.18 -6.79
C GLU A 253 -28.46 -20.44 -6.55
N ASN A 254 -28.43 -19.58 -5.53
CA ASN A 254 -27.25 -18.81 -5.15
C ASN A 254 -26.32 -19.55 -4.20
N PHE A 255 -26.66 -20.78 -3.77
CA PHE A 255 -25.71 -21.60 -3.03
C PHE A 255 -24.64 -22.13 -4.01
N PRO A 256 -23.34 -21.94 -3.74
CA PRO A 256 -22.24 -22.37 -4.61
C PRO A 256 -22.00 -23.90 -4.54
N LEU A 257 -23.02 -24.71 -4.84
CA LEU A 257 -22.95 -26.17 -4.79
C LEU A 257 -21.85 -26.72 -5.72
N ALA A 258 -21.67 -26.16 -6.92
CA ALA A 258 -20.60 -26.54 -7.83
C ALA A 258 -19.19 -26.43 -7.18
N LEU A 259 -18.95 -25.37 -6.40
CA LEU A 259 -17.69 -25.21 -5.66
C LEU A 259 -17.57 -26.26 -4.54
N HIS A 260 -18.63 -26.49 -3.76
CA HIS A 260 -18.64 -27.55 -2.74
C HIS A 260 -18.29 -28.92 -3.34
N LEU A 261 -18.89 -29.27 -4.49
CA LEU A 261 -18.66 -30.55 -5.14
C LEU A 261 -17.22 -30.67 -5.64
N TYR A 262 -16.69 -29.62 -6.27
CA TYR A 262 -15.29 -29.57 -6.70
C TYR A 262 -14.32 -29.77 -5.52
N GLN A 263 -14.56 -29.07 -4.41
CA GLN A 263 -13.77 -29.21 -3.20
C GLN A 263 -13.90 -30.63 -2.62
N LYS A 264 -15.10 -31.20 -2.58
CA LYS A 264 -15.35 -32.56 -2.08
C LYS A 264 -14.53 -33.62 -2.80
N GLU A 265 -14.47 -33.54 -4.13
CA GLU A 265 -13.69 -34.49 -4.95
C GLU A 265 -12.19 -34.40 -4.71
N ARG A 266 -11.73 -33.24 -4.25
CA ARG A 266 -10.32 -32.97 -3.89
C ARG A 266 -10.08 -33.10 -2.38
N ASN A 267 -10.97 -33.78 -1.67
CA ASN A 267 -10.93 -33.96 -0.21
C ASN A 267 -10.84 -32.64 0.58
N TYR A 268 -11.43 -31.57 0.05
CA TYR A 268 -11.41 -30.22 0.60
C TYR A 268 -10.00 -29.65 0.82
N THR A 269 -9.04 -30.09 0.01
CA THR A 269 -7.70 -29.50 -0.03
C THR A 269 -7.82 -28.03 -0.45
N PRO A 270 -7.16 -27.08 0.24
CA PRO A 270 -7.17 -25.68 -0.17
C PRO A 270 -6.71 -25.50 -1.62
N GLY A 271 -7.19 -24.43 -2.27
CA GLY A 271 -6.71 -23.98 -3.56
C GLY A 271 -5.24 -23.52 -3.51
N LYS A 272 -4.77 -22.92 -4.60
CA LYS A 272 -3.44 -22.32 -4.71
C LYS A 272 -3.55 -20.83 -5.08
N PRO A 273 -2.46 -20.04 -4.94
CA PRO A 273 -2.47 -18.67 -5.42
C PRO A 273 -2.89 -18.59 -6.89
N CYS A 274 -3.90 -17.78 -7.19
CA CYS A 274 -4.47 -17.63 -8.53
C CYS A 274 -3.63 -16.70 -9.43
N ILE A 275 -2.62 -16.07 -8.85
CA ILE A 275 -1.78 -15.06 -9.47
C ILE A 275 -0.31 -15.31 -9.10
N SER A 276 0.56 -15.12 -10.07
CA SER A 276 2.01 -15.08 -9.91
C SER A 276 2.55 -13.85 -10.62
N PHE A 277 3.61 -13.29 -10.07
CA PHE A 277 4.26 -12.08 -10.57
C PHE A 277 5.68 -12.39 -11.01
N GLU A 278 6.03 -11.90 -12.19
CA GLU A 278 7.41 -11.90 -12.68
C GLU A 278 8.16 -10.66 -12.15
N PRO A 279 9.50 -10.61 -12.24
CA PRO A 279 10.25 -9.39 -11.98
C PRO A 279 9.69 -8.21 -12.80
N PRO A 280 9.60 -7.00 -12.22
CA PRO A 280 10.07 -6.61 -10.89
C PRO A 280 9.08 -6.89 -9.74
N LEU A 281 7.83 -7.24 -10.02
CA LEU A 281 6.74 -7.42 -9.04
C LEU A 281 6.83 -8.69 -8.19
N HIS A 282 7.88 -9.50 -8.31
CA HIS A 282 8.05 -10.76 -7.61
C HIS A 282 7.97 -10.67 -6.06
N LEU A 283 8.15 -9.48 -5.46
CA LEU A 283 7.85 -9.24 -4.04
C LEU A 283 6.39 -9.57 -3.67
N CYS A 284 5.45 -9.36 -4.59
CA CYS A 284 4.03 -9.68 -4.39
C CYS A 284 3.83 -11.19 -4.17
N ASN A 285 4.67 -12.05 -4.76
CA ASN A 285 4.60 -13.49 -4.51
C ASN A 285 4.94 -13.82 -3.06
N LEU A 286 5.84 -13.06 -2.42
CA LEU A 286 6.22 -13.32 -1.04
C LEU A 286 5.03 -13.20 -0.10
N PHE A 287 4.15 -12.21 -0.31
CA PHE A 287 2.90 -12.07 0.45
C PHE A 287 1.99 -13.28 0.32
N LEU A 288 2.00 -13.96 -0.82
CA LEU A 288 1.20 -15.17 -1.06
C LEU A 288 1.84 -16.44 -0.49
N GLU A 289 3.13 -16.38 -0.15
CA GLU A 289 3.94 -17.50 0.34
C GLU A 289 4.26 -17.43 1.84
N ILE A 290 4.04 -16.29 2.50
CA ILE A 290 4.40 -16.14 3.90
C ILE A 290 3.63 -17.11 4.80
N ASP A 291 4.32 -17.66 5.82
CA ASP A 291 3.62 -18.17 7.01
C ASP A 291 3.13 -16.98 7.83
N LEU A 292 1.85 -16.64 7.61
CA LEU A 292 1.19 -15.51 8.24
C LEU A 292 1.40 -15.54 9.77
N PRO A 293 1.88 -14.43 10.37
CA PRO A 293 1.97 -14.34 11.82
C PRO A 293 0.58 -14.37 12.47
N ALA A 294 0.52 -14.68 13.77
CA ALA A 294 -0.71 -14.47 14.53
C ALA A 294 -0.98 -12.97 14.63
N MET A 295 -2.23 -12.58 14.38
CA MET A 295 -2.67 -11.19 14.47
C MET A 295 -2.61 -10.71 15.92
N ILE A 296 -2.22 -9.45 16.09
CA ILE A 296 -2.07 -8.80 17.38
C ILE A 296 -3.40 -8.15 17.74
N TYR A 297 -3.84 -8.38 18.98
CA TYR A 297 -5.01 -7.74 19.53
C TYR A 297 -4.65 -6.91 20.75
N GLU A 298 -5.12 -5.66 20.78
CA GLU A 298 -4.90 -4.73 21.88
C GLU A 298 -6.02 -4.83 22.91
N GLU A 299 -5.65 -4.71 24.19
CA GLU A 299 -6.60 -4.66 25.30
C GLU A 299 -7.19 -3.24 25.42
N GLU A 300 -8.48 -3.11 25.17
CA GLU A 300 -9.25 -1.90 25.41
C GLU A 300 -10.18 -2.03 26.65
N LYS A 301 -10.37 -0.92 27.35
CA LYS A 301 -11.23 -0.85 28.54
C LYS A 301 -12.41 0.08 28.30
N ASN A 302 -13.63 -0.45 28.38
CA ASN A 302 -14.86 0.34 28.31
C ASN A 302 -15.67 0.12 29.60
N GLY A 303 -15.55 1.09 30.50
CA GLY A 303 -16.13 1.02 31.84
C GLY A 303 -15.49 -0.11 32.67
N ARG A 304 -16.31 -1.08 33.11
CA ARG A 304 -15.87 -2.26 33.89
C ARG A 304 -15.54 -3.48 33.03
N LYS A 305 -15.63 -3.37 31.71
CA LYS A 305 -15.37 -4.47 30.77
C LYS A 305 -14.04 -4.24 30.07
N THR A 306 -13.17 -5.24 30.15
CA THR A 306 -12.01 -5.38 29.27
C THR A 306 -12.48 -6.07 27.99
N TYR A 307 -12.05 -5.55 26.85
CA TYR A 307 -12.17 -6.23 25.59
C TYR A 307 -10.87 -6.16 24.78
N TYR A 308 -10.74 -7.03 23.79
CA TYR A 308 -9.65 -6.98 22.82
C TYR A 308 -10.19 -6.45 21.49
N ASP A 309 -9.41 -5.66 20.78
CA ASP A 309 -9.69 -5.25 19.40
C ASP A 309 -8.47 -5.50 18.51
N LEU A 310 -8.69 -5.73 17.22
CA LEU A 310 -7.59 -6.01 16.30
C LEU A 310 -6.71 -4.78 16.22
N ASP A 311 -5.44 -4.91 16.61
CA ASP A 311 -4.45 -3.88 16.30
C ASP A 311 -4.01 -4.09 14.86
N GLU A 312 -4.78 -3.48 13.96
CA GLU A 312 -4.57 -3.51 12.53
C GLU A 312 -3.15 -3.09 12.17
N ARG A 313 -2.65 -2.03 12.82
CA ARG A 313 -1.34 -1.47 12.53
C ARG A 313 -0.20 -2.37 12.99
N ALA A 314 -0.26 -2.91 14.21
CA ALA A 314 0.77 -3.83 14.69
C ALA A 314 0.76 -5.14 13.92
N SER A 315 -0.43 -5.65 13.60
CA SER A 315 -0.60 -6.87 12.79
C SER A 315 -0.03 -6.71 11.38
N GLU A 316 -0.34 -5.59 10.72
CA GLU A 316 0.18 -5.26 9.39
C GLU A 316 1.71 -5.11 9.42
N ASN A 317 2.26 -4.41 10.41
CA ASN A 317 3.72 -4.29 10.57
C ASN A 317 4.41 -5.65 10.76
N LEU A 318 3.78 -6.58 11.49
CA LEU A 318 4.34 -7.91 11.69
C LEU A 318 4.38 -8.72 10.38
N VAL A 319 3.37 -8.57 9.53
CA VAL A 319 3.36 -9.14 8.18
C VAL A 319 4.49 -8.55 7.33
N ILE A 320 4.65 -7.23 7.34
CA ILE A 320 5.72 -6.51 6.62
C ILE A 320 7.10 -7.02 7.03
N GLU A 321 7.39 -7.10 8.34
CA GLU A 321 8.69 -7.59 8.83
C GLU A 321 8.94 -9.04 8.38
N LYS A 322 7.92 -9.91 8.45
CA LYS A 322 8.06 -11.30 7.98
C LYS A 322 8.35 -11.38 6.48
N VAL A 323 7.67 -10.59 5.66
CA VAL A 323 7.90 -10.54 4.21
C VAL A 323 9.30 -10.01 3.91
N TYR A 324 9.74 -9.00 4.65
CA TYR A 324 11.07 -8.41 4.53
C TYR A 324 12.19 -9.40 4.85
N GLU A 325 12.06 -10.17 5.93
CA GLU A 325 13.00 -11.25 6.27
C GLU A 325 13.00 -12.36 5.22
N LEU A 326 11.83 -12.72 4.67
CA LEU A 326 11.74 -13.68 3.56
C LEU A 326 12.43 -13.16 2.29
N ALA A 327 12.25 -11.89 1.96
CA ALA A 327 12.89 -11.25 0.82
C ALA A 327 14.42 -11.30 0.95
N LYS A 328 14.95 -10.95 2.13
CA LYS A 328 16.38 -11.06 2.45
C LYS A 328 16.89 -12.49 2.32
N ALA A 329 16.19 -13.46 2.92
CA ALA A 329 16.60 -14.87 2.88
C ALA A 329 16.65 -15.43 1.45
N LYS A 330 15.76 -14.96 0.56
CA LYS A 330 15.75 -15.32 -0.85
C LYS A 330 16.74 -14.54 -1.71
N ASN A 331 17.55 -13.66 -1.11
CA ASN A 331 18.42 -12.71 -1.82
C ASN A 331 17.67 -11.94 -2.92
N ILE A 332 16.42 -11.58 -2.64
CA ILE A 332 15.65 -10.73 -3.54
C ILE A 332 16.27 -9.36 -3.51
N LYS A 333 17.09 -9.10 -4.54
CA LYS A 333 17.66 -7.79 -4.78
C LYS A 333 16.58 -6.93 -5.39
N VAL A 334 15.98 -6.12 -4.54
CA VAL A 334 15.31 -4.91 -4.99
C VAL A 334 16.38 -3.89 -5.37
N TYR A 335 16.02 -2.97 -6.25
CA TYR A 335 16.82 -1.83 -6.69
C TYR A 335 17.18 -0.85 -5.56
N ASP A 336 17.54 -1.31 -4.35
CA ASP A 336 18.13 -0.45 -3.32
C ASP A 336 18.74 -1.23 -2.12
N GLU A 337 19.75 -2.09 -2.39
CA GLU A 337 20.81 -2.36 -1.39
C GLU A 337 22.21 -2.05 -1.95
N CYS A 338 22.27 -1.47 -3.14
CA CYS A 338 23.48 -0.86 -3.64
C CYS A 338 23.26 0.64 -3.51
N LYS A 339 23.84 1.27 -2.47
CA LYS A 339 24.40 2.60 -2.71
C LYS A 339 25.15 2.46 -4.04
N GLY A 340 24.83 3.29 -5.03
CA GLY A 340 25.53 3.21 -6.30
C GLY A 340 27.03 3.22 -6.01
N GLU A 341 27.81 2.53 -6.86
CA GLU A 341 29.26 2.50 -6.75
C GLU A 341 29.81 3.94 -6.56
N LEU A 342 29.14 4.91 -7.16
CA LEU A 342 29.41 6.33 -7.07
C LEU A 342 28.99 6.97 -5.72
N THR A 343 27.81 6.68 -5.19
CA THR A 343 27.44 7.07 -3.79
C THR A 343 28.45 6.53 -2.77
N LEU A 344 28.90 5.28 -2.91
CA LEU A 344 29.91 4.69 -2.02
C LEU A 344 31.26 5.38 -2.15
N GLN A 345 31.67 5.69 -3.37
CA GLN A 345 32.90 6.42 -3.64
C GLN A 345 32.87 7.81 -2.99
N ILE A 346 31.80 8.58 -3.22
CA ILE A 346 31.66 9.93 -2.67
C ILE A 346 31.56 9.90 -1.14
N GLN A 347 30.90 8.89 -0.56
CA GLN A 347 30.92 8.72 0.90
C GLN A 347 32.35 8.51 1.42
N HIS A 348 33.13 7.66 0.76
CA HIS A 348 34.51 7.42 1.16
C HIS A 348 35.35 8.71 1.07
N GLU A 349 35.24 9.45 -0.04
CA GLU A 349 35.93 10.74 -0.24
C GLU A 349 35.57 11.75 0.85
N LEU A 350 34.28 11.94 1.13
CA LEU A 350 33.82 12.79 2.22
C LEU A 350 34.43 12.38 3.57
N GLU A 351 34.47 11.08 3.87
CA GLU A 351 34.99 10.56 5.14
C GLU A 351 36.50 10.65 5.28
N GLU A 352 37.27 10.61 4.19
CA GLU A 352 38.71 10.92 4.18
C GLU A 352 38.94 12.42 4.39
N GLU A 353 38.23 13.29 3.67
CA GLU A 353 38.32 14.75 3.85
C GLU A 353 38.01 15.16 5.30
N ALA A 354 37.01 14.53 5.92
CA ALA A 354 36.68 14.78 7.33
C ALA A 354 37.71 14.24 8.31
N ARG A 355 38.42 13.16 7.97
CA ARG A 355 39.54 12.67 8.78
C ARG A 355 40.70 13.64 8.74
N GLU A 356 41.01 14.18 7.57
CA GLU A 356 42.08 15.17 7.41
C GLU A 356 41.78 16.47 8.17
N ASN A 357 40.50 16.88 8.20
CA ASN A 357 40.05 18.10 8.87
C ASN A 357 39.65 17.92 10.35
N ASN A 358 39.74 16.70 10.91
CA ASN A 358 39.23 16.34 12.25
C ASN A 358 37.72 16.60 12.47
N ASP A 359 36.92 16.53 11.41
CA ASP A 359 35.48 16.84 11.41
C ASP A 359 34.56 15.61 11.51
N LEU A 360 35.10 14.39 11.60
CA LEU A 360 34.30 13.15 11.65
C LEU A 360 33.21 13.10 12.72
N GLN A 361 33.41 13.82 13.82
CA GLN A 361 32.48 13.91 14.96
C GLN A 361 31.81 15.29 15.04
N ASN A 362 32.05 16.17 14.08
CA ASN A 362 31.46 17.49 14.03
C ASN A 362 29.99 17.34 13.57
N PRO A 363 29.00 17.73 14.40
CA PRO A 363 27.59 17.53 14.06
C PRO A 363 27.15 18.33 12.83
N PHE A 364 27.81 19.46 12.51
CA PHE A 364 27.54 20.19 11.26
C PHE A 364 28.00 19.42 10.03
N TYR A 365 29.19 18.82 10.11
CA TYR A 365 29.72 17.98 9.04
C TYR A 365 28.84 16.73 8.85
N LEU A 366 28.36 16.10 9.92
CA LEU A 366 27.45 14.96 9.83
C LEU A 366 26.13 15.31 9.13
N VAL A 367 25.54 16.46 9.46
CA VAL A 367 24.32 16.96 8.77
C VAL A 367 24.62 17.24 7.28
N PHE A 368 25.74 17.89 6.97
CA PHE A 368 26.17 18.14 5.59
C PHE A 368 26.38 16.85 4.80
N LYS A 369 27.16 15.91 5.34
CA LYS A 369 27.46 14.62 4.73
C LYS A 369 26.18 13.86 4.43
N ASN A 370 25.30 13.73 5.41
CA ASN A 370 24.04 13.02 5.26
C ASN A 370 23.14 13.69 4.22
N TYR A 371 23.17 15.02 4.11
CA TYR A 371 22.40 15.76 3.10
C TYR A 371 22.94 15.55 1.68
N VAL A 372 24.27 15.57 1.50
CA VAL A 372 24.94 15.28 0.22
C VAL A 372 24.64 13.86 -0.25
N LEU A 373 24.87 12.86 0.61
CA LEU A 373 24.64 11.45 0.26
C LEU A 373 23.18 11.17 -0.08
N TYR A 374 22.25 11.77 0.67
CA TYR A 374 20.83 11.64 0.42
C TYR A 374 20.43 12.21 -0.94
N LEU A 375 20.96 13.39 -1.31
CA LEU A 375 20.70 14.01 -2.62
C LEU A 375 21.30 13.20 -3.77
N ILE A 376 22.51 12.68 -3.62
CA ILE A 376 23.18 11.86 -4.64
C ILE A 376 22.38 10.60 -4.91
N GLN A 377 21.93 9.90 -3.86
CA GLN A 377 21.11 8.70 -4.02
C GLN A 377 19.82 9.02 -4.81
N ALA A 378 19.13 10.10 -4.45
CA ALA A 378 17.93 10.54 -5.17
C ALA A 378 18.19 10.87 -6.66
N LEU A 379 19.39 11.36 -6.99
CA LEU A 379 19.80 11.63 -8.37
C LEU A 379 20.25 10.36 -9.11
N GLU A 380 20.85 9.39 -8.41
CA GLU A 380 21.20 8.07 -8.96
C GLU A 380 19.97 7.30 -9.42
N ASP A 381 18.84 7.47 -8.75
CA ASP A 381 17.56 6.83 -9.09
C ASP A 381 16.94 7.34 -10.39
N ILE A 382 17.42 8.45 -10.94
CA ILE A 382 16.89 9.02 -12.18
C ILE A 382 17.34 8.18 -13.38
N ASP A 383 16.37 7.69 -14.15
CA ASP A 383 16.62 6.99 -15.41
C ASP A 383 17.02 7.99 -16.49
N THR A 384 18.28 7.96 -16.88
CA THR A 384 18.85 8.88 -17.88
C THR A 384 18.52 8.50 -19.32
N GLN A 385 18.01 7.28 -19.57
CA GLN A 385 17.48 6.90 -20.88
C GLN A 385 16.10 7.49 -21.10
N GLU A 386 15.24 7.43 -20.08
CA GLU A 386 13.89 8.00 -20.11
C GLU A 386 13.93 9.54 -20.12
N PHE A 387 14.80 10.13 -19.29
CA PHE A 387 14.88 11.59 -19.08
C PHE A 387 16.18 12.19 -19.61
N SER A 388 16.53 11.87 -20.86
CA SER A 388 17.79 12.31 -21.49
C SER A 388 17.90 13.83 -21.72
N ASP A 389 16.80 14.57 -21.71
CA ASP A 389 16.75 16.01 -22.00
C ASP A 389 16.50 16.89 -20.75
N ILE A 390 16.70 16.36 -19.53
CA ILE A 390 16.66 17.14 -18.28
C ILE A 390 17.64 18.30 -18.38
N TYR A 391 17.17 19.53 -18.18
CA TYR A 391 18.01 20.73 -18.26
C TYR A 391 18.18 21.47 -16.93
N ALA A 392 17.36 21.18 -15.92
CA ALA A 392 17.47 21.76 -14.60
C ALA A 392 16.76 20.91 -13.55
N PHE A 393 17.32 20.89 -12.35
CA PHE A 393 16.67 20.40 -11.14
C PHE A 393 16.05 21.59 -10.40
N GLY A 394 14.86 21.45 -9.84
CA GLY A 394 14.20 22.45 -9.00
C GLY A 394 14.15 21.98 -7.55
N LEU A 395 14.47 22.85 -6.61
CA LEU A 395 14.39 22.57 -5.17
C LEU A 395 13.33 23.49 -4.55
N ILE A 396 12.21 22.91 -4.12
CA ILE A 396 11.14 23.65 -3.46
C ILE A 396 11.22 23.44 -1.95
N HIS A 397 11.21 24.55 -1.22
CA HIS A 397 11.27 24.58 0.25
C HIS A 397 9.94 25.04 0.88
N ASN A 398 9.60 24.45 2.03
CA ASN A 398 8.43 24.84 2.83
C ASN A 398 8.88 25.51 4.15
N TYR A 399 8.65 26.82 4.27
CA TYR A 399 9.03 27.70 5.38
C TYR A 399 8.41 27.36 6.74
N LYS A 400 7.36 26.55 6.75
CA LYS A 400 6.53 26.34 7.96
C LYS A 400 6.97 25.18 8.83
N SER A 401 7.96 24.39 8.42
CA SER A 401 8.49 23.30 9.23
C SER A 401 9.99 23.49 9.45
N PRO A 402 10.48 23.44 10.70
CA PRO A 402 11.92 23.30 10.98
C PRO A 402 12.47 21.95 10.49
N CYS A 403 11.61 21.09 9.95
CA CYS A 403 11.98 19.83 9.33
C CYS A 403 12.15 20.03 7.82
N PHE A 404 13.33 19.65 7.36
CA PHE A 404 13.91 19.73 6.03
C PHE A 404 13.06 19.02 4.96
N THR A 405 11.89 19.55 4.60
CA THR A 405 11.15 19.06 3.43
C THR A 405 11.82 19.61 2.17
N LEU A 406 12.71 18.81 1.60
CA LEU A 406 13.32 19.09 0.30
C LEU A 406 12.43 18.48 -0.77
N LYS A 407 11.87 19.26 -1.70
CA LYS A 407 11.22 18.67 -2.89
C LYS A 407 12.14 18.84 -4.09
N LEU A 408 12.78 17.76 -4.54
CA LEU A 408 13.60 17.73 -5.75
C LEU A 408 12.73 17.46 -6.97
N ARG A 409 12.63 18.43 -7.86
CA ARG A 409 11.93 18.31 -9.14
C ARG A 409 12.94 18.36 -10.25
N PHE A 410 12.59 17.90 -11.43
CA PHE A 410 13.37 18.17 -12.63
C PHE A 410 12.47 18.64 -13.75
N ASN A 411 13.06 19.25 -14.78
CA ASN A 411 12.35 19.71 -15.95
C ASN A 411 13.14 19.38 -17.21
N THR A 412 12.40 19.00 -18.25
CA THR A 412 12.93 18.54 -19.55
C THR A 412 12.85 19.64 -20.60
N LEU A 413 13.79 19.65 -21.54
CA LEU A 413 13.84 20.67 -22.58
C LEU A 413 12.57 20.63 -23.43
N SER A 414 12.07 19.42 -23.70
CA SER A 414 10.81 19.16 -24.38
C SER A 414 9.62 19.82 -23.69
N ASN A 415 9.57 19.78 -22.35
CA ASN A 415 8.51 20.44 -21.60
C ASN A 415 8.64 21.98 -21.65
N ALA A 416 9.85 22.51 -21.49
CA ALA A 416 10.08 23.95 -21.61
C ALA A 416 9.69 24.49 -22.99
N GLN A 417 9.90 23.72 -24.07
CA GLN A 417 9.46 24.05 -25.42
C GLN A 417 7.92 24.10 -25.54
N LYS A 418 7.22 23.07 -25.03
CA LYS A 418 5.74 23.05 -24.99
C LYS A 418 5.17 24.25 -24.25
N VAL A 419 5.81 24.67 -23.16
CA VAL A 419 5.36 25.85 -22.42
C VAL A 419 5.66 27.13 -23.19
N ALA A 420 6.85 27.25 -23.77
CA ALA A 420 7.23 28.40 -24.59
C ALA A 420 6.21 28.64 -25.71
N GLU A 421 5.81 27.57 -26.40
CA GLU A 421 4.80 27.58 -27.45
C GLU A 421 3.41 27.93 -26.92
N SER A 422 2.93 27.23 -25.89
CA SER A 422 1.57 27.42 -25.37
C SER A 422 1.35 28.80 -24.75
N LYS A 423 2.35 29.34 -24.06
CA LYS A 423 2.28 30.67 -23.42
C LYS A 423 2.83 31.79 -24.30
N GLN A 424 3.32 31.48 -25.51
CA GLN A 424 3.93 32.43 -26.43
C GLN A 424 5.03 33.28 -25.78
N ILE A 425 5.89 32.63 -24.99
CA ILE A 425 7.03 33.25 -24.33
C ILE A 425 8.34 32.69 -24.88
N PRO A 426 9.46 33.44 -24.81
CA PRO A 426 10.75 32.90 -25.19
C PRO A 426 11.06 31.61 -24.42
N LEU A 427 11.67 30.62 -25.08
CA LEU A 427 12.09 29.35 -24.45
C LEU A 427 12.89 29.60 -23.17
N GLN A 428 13.75 30.62 -23.18
CA GLN A 428 14.54 30.99 -22.02
C GLN A 428 13.69 31.46 -20.82
N LYS A 429 12.57 32.14 -21.09
CA LYS A 429 11.61 32.54 -20.05
C LYS A 429 10.79 31.34 -19.58
N ALA A 430 10.42 30.43 -20.48
CA ALA A 430 9.72 29.19 -20.13
C ALA A 430 10.57 28.27 -19.24
N LYS A 431 11.89 28.21 -19.47
CA LYS A 431 12.81 27.43 -18.63
C LYS A 431 12.81 27.83 -17.16
N TRP A 432 12.48 29.09 -16.86
CA TRP A 432 12.47 29.70 -15.52
C TRP A 432 11.08 29.85 -14.91
N GLU A 433 10.02 29.54 -15.64
CA GLU A 433 8.67 29.84 -15.16
C GLU A 433 8.23 28.84 -14.09
N TYR A 434 8.03 29.33 -12.87
CA TYR A 434 7.68 28.56 -11.69
C TYR A 434 6.47 27.62 -11.86
N LYS A 435 5.42 28.08 -12.57
CA LYS A 435 4.25 27.24 -12.87
C LYS A 435 4.62 25.96 -13.61
N ASN A 436 5.71 25.97 -14.38
CA ASN A 436 6.15 24.79 -15.14
C ASN A 436 6.77 23.71 -14.25
N PHE A 437 7.37 24.12 -13.12
CA PHE A 437 7.84 23.19 -12.09
C PHE A 437 6.70 22.73 -11.16
N LEU A 438 5.54 23.41 -11.17
CA LEU A 438 4.37 23.07 -10.35
C LEU A 438 3.29 22.24 -11.07
N ASP A 439 3.01 22.53 -12.33
CA ASP A 439 1.79 22.07 -13.02
C ASP A 439 1.94 20.67 -13.67
N ASN A 440 3.15 20.14 -13.83
CA ASN A 440 3.36 18.80 -14.37
C ASN A 440 3.50 17.76 -13.26
N MET A 441 2.38 17.12 -12.93
CA MET A 441 2.30 15.96 -12.01
C MET A 441 3.05 14.70 -12.50
N ILE A 442 3.70 14.73 -13.67
CA ILE A 442 4.29 13.54 -14.31
C ILE A 442 5.75 13.30 -13.90
N GLU A 443 6.49 14.32 -13.46
CA GLU A 443 7.95 14.21 -13.21
C GLU A 443 8.34 14.87 -11.88
N THR A 444 7.57 14.58 -10.83
CA THR A 444 7.91 15.04 -9.48
C THR A 444 8.50 13.86 -8.71
N ILE A 445 9.80 13.87 -8.43
CA ILE A 445 10.29 13.16 -7.24
C ILE A 445 9.86 14.02 -6.06
N GLU A 446 8.62 13.88 -5.62
CA GLU A 446 8.25 14.40 -4.31
C GLU A 446 9.04 13.61 -3.28
N LEU A 447 10.18 14.19 -2.89
CA LEU A 447 10.91 13.83 -1.68
C LEU A 447 10.04 14.26 -0.49
N TYR A 448 9.01 13.44 -0.28
CA TYR A 448 8.25 13.15 0.93
C TYR A 448 7.86 14.35 1.81
N GLU A 449 6.57 14.67 1.79
CA GLU A 449 5.93 15.41 2.89
C GLU A 449 5.71 14.53 4.15
N ALA A 450 6.06 13.24 4.11
CA ALA A 450 5.70 12.27 5.15
C ALA A 450 6.82 11.32 5.65
N ASP A 451 7.98 11.27 5.01
CA ASP A 451 9.06 10.36 5.44
C ASP A 451 10.13 11.11 6.25
N ASN A 452 10.10 10.90 7.56
CA ASN A 452 11.04 11.49 8.51
C ASN A 452 12.42 10.82 8.44
N THR A 453 12.86 10.15 7.38
CA THR A 453 14.13 9.39 7.37
C THR A 453 15.37 10.29 7.48
N PHE A 454 15.50 11.30 6.61
CA PHE A 454 16.58 12.31 6.76
C PHE A 454 16.48 13.03 8.12
N GLN A 455 15.25 13.33 8.56
CA GLN A 455 15.01 13.90 9.89
C GLN A 455 15.50 12.96 10.99
N LYS A 456 15.17 11.66 10.99
CA LYS A 456 15.60 10.69 12.00
C LYS A 456 17.12 10.53 12.03
N ILE A 457 17.77 10.61 10.87
CA ILE A 457 19.23 10.51 10.73
C ILE A 457 19.91 11.75 11.31
N THR A 458 19.38 12.94 11.03
CA THR A 458 20.03 14.22 11.40
C THR A 458 19.50 14.86 12.69
N GLU A 459 18.34 14.42 13.19
CA GLU A 459 17.70 14.96 14.40
C GLU A 459 18.57 14.82 15.65
N PRO A 460 19.33 13.71 15.87
CA PRO A 460 20.29 13.63 16.96
C PRO A 460 21.35 14.74 16.89
N ASP A 461 21.94 14.96 15.71
CA ASP A 461 22.99 15.94 15.48
C ASP A 461 22.45 17.38 15.61
N ILE A 462 21.24 17.62 15.09
CA ILE A 462 20.55 18.91 15.22
C ILE A 462 20.24 19.21 16.70
N LYS A 463 19.75 18.21 17.45
CA LYS A 463 19.54 18.35 18.90
C LYS A 463 20.84 18.63 19.63
N GLU A 464 21.94 18.01 19.21
CA GLU A 464 23.27 18.25 19.77
C GLU A 464 23.75 19.68 19.51
N ILE A 465 23.65 20.17 18.28
CA ILE A 465 23.98 21.56 17.90
C ILE A 465 23.19 22.54 18.78
N GLN A 466 21.88 22.31 18.91
CA GLN A 466 20.98 23.13 19.73
C GLN A 466 21.33 23.07 21.22
N ALA A 467 21.61 21.88 21.75
CA ALA A 467 21.90 21.67 23.17
C ALA A 467 23.25 22.28 23.58
N LYS A 468 24.27 22.14 22.73
CA LYS A 468 25.62 22.66 22.99
C LYS A 468 25.77 24.16 22.66
N LYS A 469 24.75 24.79 22.06
CA LYS A 469 24.82 26.16 21.51
C LYS A 469 26.09 26.36 20.69
N LEU A 470 26.48 25.35 19.91
CA LEU A 470 27.68 25.43 19.09
C LEU A 470 27.45 26.54 18.06
N GLU A 471 28.26 27.58 18.14
CA GLU A 471 28.35 28.62 17.12
C GLU A 471 29.42 28.19 16.12
N PHE A 472 29.15 28.35 14.82
CA PHE A 472 30.21 28.37 13.81
C PHE A 472 31.22 29.44 14.22
N GLU A 473 32.52 29.14 14.22
CA GLU A 473 33.55 30.12 14.56
C GLU A 473 33.36 31.40 13.71
N GLU A 474 33.18 32.52 14.43
CA GLU A 474 32.91 33.88 13.97
C GLU A 474 31.87 34.07 12.85
N GLU A 475 30.60 33.64 13.04
CA GLU A 475 29.43 34.32 12.42
C GLU A 475 28.03 33.87 12.92
N TRP A 476 27.80 33.46 14.18
CA TRP A 476 26.50 32.85 14.57
C TRP A 476 25.93 33.19 15.96
N ALA A 477 26.04 34.44 16.40
CA ALA A 477 25.27 34.93 17.53
C ALA A 477 23.80 35.15 17.12
N GLU A 478 22.96 34.10 17.20
CA GLU A 478 21.49 34.11 17.43
C GLU A 478 20.79 32.85 16.85
N CYS A 479 21.18 31.66 17.29
CA CYS A 479 20.39 30.44 17.06
C CYS A 479 19.18 30.36 18.01
N ARG A 480 18.17 31.19 17.78
CA ARG A 480 16.79 30.94 18.25
C ARG A 480 15.90 30.91 17.03
N THR A 481 15.42 29.72 16.67
CA THR A 481 14.21 29.49 15.84
C THR A 481 13.93 30.58 14.80
N THR A 482 14.49 30.49 13.57
CA THR A 482 14.00 31.07 12.28
C THR A 482 15.07 31.58 11.30
N ASP A 483 16.38 31.55 11.58
CA ASP A 483 17.32 32.22 10.66
C ASP A 483 17.67 31.43 9.37
N LEU A 484 16.87 31.65 8.33
CA LEU A 484 16.92 31.09 6.97
C LEU A 484 18.29 31.18 6.29
N LYS A 485 19.11 32.18 6.65
CA LYS A 485 20.40 32.48 6.01
C LYS A 485 21.36 31.29 6.01
N HIS A 486 21.30 30.48 7.06
CA HIS A 486 22.27 29.43 7.27
C HIS A 486 21.86 28.06 6.76
N TYR A 487 20.56 27.78 6.76
CA TYR A 487 20.01 26.63 6.03
C TYR A 487 20.37 26.71 4.55
N PHE A 488 20.17 27.89 3.94
CA PHE A 488 20.54 28.10 2.55
C PHE A 488 22.05 27.95 2.32
N LYS A 489 22.91 28.30 3.29
CA LYS A 489 24.35 28.06 3.20
C LYS A 489 24.69 26.57 3.17
N LEU A 490 24.06 25.75 4.02
CA LEU A 490 24.22 24.29 4.00
C LEU A 490 23.76 23.70 2.67
N VAL A 491 22.57 24.10 2.20
CA VAL A 491 22.01 23.63 0.93
C VAL A 491 22.91 24.03 -0.24
N THR A 492 23.34 25.30 -0.32
CA THR A 492 24.22 25.74 -1.40
C THR A 492 25.58 25.04 -1.36
N GLN A 493 26.16 24.82 -0.18
CA GLN A 493 27.41 24.07 -0.04
C GLN A 493 27.26 22.62 -0.51
N ALA A 494 26.18 21.95 -0.14
CA ALA A 494 25.95 20.56 -0.54
C ALA A 494 25.73 20.42 -2.04
N LEU A 495 24.93 21.31 -2.63
CA LEU A 495 24.73 21.32 -4.09
C LEU A 495 26.02 21.66 -4.82
N ASN A 496 26.80 22.62 -4.30
CA ASN A 496 28.10 22.96 -4.86
C ASN A 496 29.07 21.78 -4.81
N TYR A 497 29.07 21.03 -3.71
CA TYR A 497 29.84 19.80 -3.59
C TYR A 497 29.43 18.78 -4.65
N ILE A 498 28.12 18.51 -4.81
CA ILE A 498 27.61 17.58 -5.84
C ILE A 498 28.05 18.02 -7.24
N GLN A 499 27.91 19.30 -7.57
CA GLN A 499 28.34 19.85 -8.87
C GLN A 499 29.85 19.67 -9.10
N ASN A 500 30.68 19.81 -8.06
CA ASN A 500 32.13 19.72 -8.18
C ASN A 500 32.70 18.31 -7.98
N SER A 501 31.91 17.36 -7.48
CA SER A 501 32.31 15.96 -7.27
C SER A 501 32.49 15.16 -8.56
N GLY A 502 32.11 15.71 -9.72
CA GLY A 502 32.06 14.99 -11.00
C GLY A 502 30.85 14.04 -11.13
N PHE A 503 30.01 13.95 -10.09
CA PHE A 503 28.81 13.14 -10.09
C PHE A 503 27.88 13.46 -11.26
N MET A 504 27.64 14.74 -11.52
CA MET A 504 26.70 15.20 -12.54
C MET A 504 27.14 14.79 -13.95
N GLU A 505 28.41 14.97 -14.28
CA GLU A 505 28.95 14.50 -15.56
C GLU A 505 28.92 12.98 -15.68
N GLN A 506 29.25 12.25 -14.62
CA GLN A 506 29.25 10.80 -14.66
C GLN A 506 27.83 10.22 -14.82
N LYS A 507 26.85 10.77 -14.11
CA LYS A 507 25.47 10.29 -14.14
C LYS A 507 24.72 10.77 -15.37
N PHE A 508 24.78 12.06 -15.68
CA PHE A 508 23.96 12.71 -16.72
C PHE A 508 24.73 13.05 -18.00
N GLY A 509 26.03 12.78 -18.06
CA GLY A 509 26.89 13.12 -19.19
C GLY A 509 27.21 14.62 -19.31
N ARG A 510 26.67 15.45 -18.40
CA ARG A 510 26.85 16.90 -18.38
C ARG A 510 26.49 17.49 -17.03
N GLN A 511 26.94 18.71 -16.80
CA GLN A 511 26.48 19.53 -15.69
C GLN A 511 25.02 19.96 -15.89
N ILE A 512 24.22 19.87 -14.83
CA ILE A 512 22.81 20.28 -14.81
C ILE A 512 22.58 21.18 -13.58
N PRO A 513 22.09 22.41 -13.73
CA PRO A 513 21.91 23.32 -12.61
C PRO A 513 20.74 22.90 -11.70
N PHE A 514 20.94 23.05 -10.39
CA PHE A 514 19.90 23.10 -9.36
C PHE A 514 19.34 24.50 -9.23
N ILE A 515 18.02 24.62 -9.19
CA ILE A 515 17.29 25.88 -9.07
C ILE A 515 16.59 25.88 -7.72
N ILE A 516 17.23 26.51 -6.73
CA ILE A 516 16.65 26.78 -5.41
C ILE A 516 15.55 27.83 -5.59
N TYR A 517 14.35 27.52 -5.11
CA TYR A 517 13.18 28.39 -5.20
C TYR A 517 12.56 28.69 -3.83
N ASP A 518 12.10 29.95 -3.67
CA ASP A 518 11.37 30.47 -2.51
C ASP A 518 9.99 31.03 -2.96
N LYS A 519 8.92 30.69 -2.24
CA LYS A 519 7.56 31.18 -2.52
C LYS A 519 7.35 32.66 -2.19
N GLU A 520 8.18 33.24 -1.33
CA GLU A 520 7.96 34.54 -0.70
C GLU A 520 9.00 35.61 -1.10
N ASP A 521 10.17 35.26 -1.66
CA ASP A 521 11.25 36.22 -1.94
C ASP A 521 11.54 36.45 -3.44
N LEU A 522 11.51 37.72 -3.87
CA LEU A 522 11.66 38.15 -5.27
C LEU A 522 13.14 38.37 -5.65
N ASN A 523 13.63 37.47 -6.49
CA ASN A 523 14.71 37.58 -7.50
C ASN A 523 16.18 37.82 -7.09
N ASP A 524 16.55 38.71 -6.16
CA ASP A 524 17.99 39.05 -5.98
C ASP A 524 18.76 38.04 -5.11
N LYS A 525 18.16 37.53 -4.04
CA LYS A 525 18.80 36.53 -3.16
C LYS A 525 18.89 35.16 -3.81
N LEU A 526 17.86 34.76 -4.58
CA LEU A 526 17.80 33.45 -5.23
C LEU A 526 18.92 33.26 -6.24
N VAL A 527 19.30 34.29 -7.00
CA VAL A 527 20.38 34.13 -7.99
C VAL A 527 21.74 34.00 -7.32
N ASN A 528 21.98 34.71 -6.20
CA ASN A 528 23.21 34.53 -5.44
C ASN A 528 23.30 33.11 -4.87
N LEU A 529 22.20 32.59 -4.31
CA LEU A 529 22.13 31.21 -3.82
C LEU A 529 22.36 30.20 -4.95
N ASN A 530 21.70 30.37 -6.09
CA ASN A 530 21.89 29.50 -7.24
C ASN A 530 23.30 29.61 -7.85
N THR A 531 23.91 30.80 -7.83
CA THR A 531 25.31 30.99 -8.27
C THR A 531 26.29 30.29 -7.32
N GLN A 532 26.05 30.34 -6.02
CA GLN A 532 26.84 29.62 -5.02
C GLN A 532 26.66 28.09 -5.16
N ALA A 533 25.42 27.62 -5.34
CA ALA A 533 25.12 26.20 -5.49
C ALA A 533 25.68 25.57 -6.76
N ASN A 534 25.71 26.31 -7.88
CA ASN A 534 25.98 25.71 -9.20
C ASN A 534 27.27 26.20 -9.86
N GLY A 535 27.86 27.27 -9.34
CA GLY A 535 28.92 27.99 -10.03
C GLY A 535 28.38 28.97 -11.07
N LYS A 536 29.15 30.04 -11.26
CA LYS A 536 28.80 31.19 -12.10
C LYS A 536 28.64 30.86 -13.58
N GLU A 537 29.49 29.99 -14.13
CA GLU A 537 29.48 29.68 -15.55
C GLU A 537 28.28 28.78 -15.92
N LEU A 538 27.96 27.78 -15.10
CA LEU A 538 26.79 26.91 -15.32
C LEU A 538 25.47 27.72 -15.27
N ILE A 539 25.35 28.65 -14.33
CA ILE A 539 24.19 29.55 -14.26
C ILE A 539 24.11 30.51 -15.45
N LYS A 540 25.25 31.04 -15.93
CA LYS A 540 25.27 31.89 -17.13
C LYS A 540 24.87 31.13 -18.40
N GLU A 541 25.37 29.90 -18.55
CA GLU A 541 25.00 29.02 -19.67
C GLU A 541 23.50 28.73 -19.61
N PHE A 542 23.01 28.36 -18.44
CA PHE A 542 21.60 28.10 -18.22
C PHE A 542 20.71 29.32 -18.49
N LEU A 543 21.14 30.53 -18.10
CA LEU A 543 20.43 31.79 -18.30
C LEU A 543 20.49 32.32 -19.75
N GLY A 544 21.45 31.85 -20.54
CA GLY A 544 21.70 32.32 -21.90
C GLY A 544 22.35 33.70 -21.93
N SER A 545 23.49 33.81 -22.63
CA SER A 545 24.36 34.99 -22.62
C SER A 545 23.78 36.31 -23.19
N LYS A 546 22.59 36.35 -23.79
CA LYS A 546 22.20 37.50 -24.64
C LYS A 546 20.75 38.04 -24.66
N GLU A 547 19.71 37.41 -24.09
CA GLU A 547 18.33 37.83 -24.46
C GLU A 547 17.31 38.04 -23.33
N SER A 548 17.72 38.55 -22.17
CA SER A 548 16.78 39.39 -21.42
C SER A 548 17.47 40.66 -20.94
N GLY A 549 16.87 41.82 -21.24
CA GLY A 549 17.34 43.12 -20.74
C GLY A 549 17.46 43.15 -19.21
N PHE A 550 16.72 42.28 -18.52
CA PHE A 550 16.86 42.03 -17.08
C PHE A 550 18.15 41.27 -16.73
N ALA A 551 18.46 40.13 -17.37
CA ALA A 551 19.70 39.37 -17.10
C ALA A 551 20.97 40.17 -17.42
N ARG A 552 20.93 41.09 -18.39
CA ARG A 552 22.10 41.92 -18.77
C ARG A 552 22.34 43.11 -17.82
N ALA A 553 21.29 43.77 -17.34
CA ALA A 553 21.40 44.77 -16.28
C ALA A 553 21.83 44.14 -14.93
N PHE A 554 21.48 42.87 -14.74
CA PHE A 554 21.74 42.05 -13.56
C PHE A 554 23.19 41.50 -13.53
N LEU A 555 23.68 40.89 -14.62
CA LEU A 555 25.08 40.39 -14.71
C LEU A 555 26.12 41.52 -14.67
N ASN A 556 25.80 42.71 -15.19
CA ASN A 556 26.69 43.87 -15.14
C ASN A 556 26.81 44.51 -13.74
N LYS A 557 25.93 44.18 -12.80
CA LYS A 557 26.01 44.62 -11.39
C LYS A 557 26.82 43.68 -10.50
N ILE A 558 26.97 42.42 -10.92
CA ILE A 558 27.72 41.37 -10.18
C ILE A 558 29.21 41.34 -10.59
N PHE A 559 29.56 41.80 -11.80
CA PHE A 559 30.95 41.74 -12.33
C PHE A 559 31.59 43.11 -12.56
N LYS A 560 31.37 44.06 -11.65
CA LYS A 560 32.20 45.26 -11.51
C LYS A 560 32.94 45.26 -10.19
#